data_AF-A0A7S1MFD2-F1
#
_entry.id   AF-A0A7S1MFD2-F1
#
_cell.length_a   1.000
_cell.length_b   1.000
_cell.length_c   1.000
_cell.angle_alpha   90.00
_cell.angle_beta   90.00
_cell.angle_gamma   90.00
#
_symmetry.space_group_name_H-M   'P 1'
#
loop_
_entity.id
_entity.type
_entity.pdbx_description
1 polymer ?
#
loop_
_entity_poly.entity_id
_entity_poly.type
_entity_poly.pdbx_seq_one_letter_code
_entity_poly.pdbx_strand_id
1 'polypeptide(L)'
;LICLVATATCFQETAFLQKPFGEKLSSSPGKRPPRGLLKDFSFVLLLIMAGGHSFIFTGWEIAYPLIARVPAVLDGQGWSTAAIGTTFVAGSSFLMIYSMVVYPWAAKRTKVIRIWVLQAGPPLMAYLIFPRLIVYLCGHGDNGHSLGVFVLNYVCQAVISMLFGSGFISIQLLINSYVSRMPNSGELLALANSLLASTQALVRAVSPLMTGGLF
;
A
#
# COMPACT_ATOMS: atom_id res chain seq x y z
N LEU A 1 -13.03 -6.68 5.85
CA LEU A 1 -13.08 -7.97 6.58
C LEU A 1 -12.29 -9.07 5.88
N ILE A 2 -12.47 -9.31 4.57
CA ILE A 2 -11.71 -10.32 3.79
C ILE A 2 -10.20 -10.05 3.80
N CYS A 3 -9.75 -8.79 3.68
CA CYS A 3 -8.34 -8.44 3.83
C CYS A 3 -7.79 -8.71 5.25
N LEU A 4 -8.57 -8.43 6.31
CA LEU A 4 -8.15 -8.67 7.71
C LEU A 4 -8.11 -10.16 8.06
N VAL A 5 -9.09 -10.94 7.59
CA VAL A 5 -9.12 -12.40 7.75
C VAL A 5 -8.00 -13.05 6.94
N ALA A 6 -7.75 -12.60 5.70
CA ALA A 6 -6.59 -13.04 4.93
C ALA A 6 -5.27 -12.64 5.61
N THR A 7 -5.18 -11.48 6.26
CA THR A 7 -3.97 -11.08 7.00
C THR A 7 -3.73 -11.99 8.21
N ALA A 8 -4.79 -12.41 8.90
CA ALA A 8 -4.71 -13.28 10.07
C ALA A 8 -4.43 -14.76 9.73
N THR A 9 -5.04 -15.30 8.67
CA THR A 9 -4.79 -16.69 8.23
C THR A 9 -3.50 -16.83 7.44
N CYS A 10 -3.09 -15.80 6.67
CA CYS A 10 -1.79 -15.76 6.00
C CYS A 10 -0.62 -15.62 7.00
N PHE A 11 -0.86 -15.26 8.27
CA PHE A 11 0.19 -15.22 9.29
C PHE A 11 0.81 -16.59 9.60
N GLN A 12 0.07 -17.70 9.38
CA GLN A 12 0.64 -19.06 9.45
C GLN A 12 1.39 -19.46 8.18
N GLU A 13 0.88 -19.11 6.99
CA GLU A 13 1.56 -19.41 5.73
C GLU A 13 2.83 -18.56 5.54
N THR A 14 2.88 -17.34 6.06
CA THR A 14 4.09 -16.51 6.06
C THR A 14 5.20 -17.03 6.97
N ALA A 15 5.01 -18.15 7.69
CA ALA A 15 6.08 -18.83 8.42
C ALA A 15 7.28 -19.18 7.52
N PHE A 16 7.08 -19.40 6.22
CA PHE A 16 8.20 -19.60 5.28
C PHE A 16 9.00 -18.29 5.02
N LEU A 17 8.33 -17.13 5.01
CA LEU A 17 8.97 -15.80 4.90
C LEU A 17 9.76 -15.45 6.17
N GLN A 18 9.51 -16.17 7.26
CA GLN A 18 10.18 -15.96 8.53
C GLN A 18 11.51 -16.71 8.68
N LYS A 19 11.86 -17.63 7.77
CA LYS A 19 13.15 -18.33 7.81
C LYS A 19 14.31 -17.34 7.61
N PRO A 20 15.38 -17.41 8.42
CA PRO A 20 16.51 -16.50 8.34
C PRO A 20 17.20 -16.55 6.97
N PHE A 21 17.79 -15.42 6.59
CA PHE A 21 18.64 -15.30 5.41
C PHE A 21 19.81 -16.29 5.55
N GLY A 22 19.86 -17.32 4.70
CA GLY A 22 20.92 -18.33 4.71
C GLY A 22 20.47 -19.77 4.94
N GLU A 23 19.26 -20.02 5.45
CA GLU A 23 18.67 -21.36 5.37
C GLU A 23 18.23 -21.62 3.93
N LYS A 24 19.10 -22.27 3.14
CA LYS A 24 18.65 -22.97 1.94
C LYS A 24 17.49 -23.86 2.38
N LEU A 25 16.32 -23.70 1.76
CA LEU A 25 15.29 -24.72 1.88
C LEU A 25 15.98 -26.03 1.51
N SER A 26 16.23 -26.89 2.50
CA SER A 26 16.88 -28.17 2.30
C SER A 26 15.94 -28.96 1.40
N SER A 27 16.17 -28.86 0.10
CA SER A 27 15.60 -29.78 -0.85
C SER A 27 16.14 -31.13 -0.45
N SER A 28 15.31 -31.91 0.25
CA SER A 28 15.34 -33.35 0.05
C SER A 28 15.44 -33.55 -1.47
N PRO A 29 16.46 -34.28 -1.97
CA PRO A 29 16.77 -34.38 -3.39
C PRO A 29 15.72 -35.26 -4.11
N GLY A 30 14.48 -34.80 -4.11
CA GLY A 30 13.34 -35.32 -4.84
C GLY A 30 13.02 -34.36 -5.97
N LYS A 31 13.56 -34.67 -7.16
CA LYS A 31 13.32 -34.10 -8.49
C LYS A 31 11.88 -33.59 -8.70
N ARG A 32 11.54 -32.39 -8.23
CA ARG A 32 10.40 -31.65 -8.76
C ARG A 32 10.94 -30.67 -9.79
N PRO A 33 10.48 -30.73 -11.05
CA PRO A 33 10.89 -29.75 -12.06
C PRO A 33 10.61 -28.33 -11.53
N PRO A 34 11.40 -27.32 -11.92
CA PRO A 34 11.17 -25.94 -11.49
C PRO A 34 9.74 -25.55 -11.86
N ARG A 35 8.87 -25.44 -10.85
CA ARG A 35 7.53 -24.91 -11.05
C ARG A 35 7.71 -23.43 -11.38
N GLY A 36 7.17 -22.99 -12.51
CA GLY A 36 7.21 -21.56 -12.88
C GLY A 36 6.59 -20.69 -11.78
N LEU A 37 7.05 -19.44 -11.65
CA LEU A 37 6.67 -18.53 -10.56
C LEU A 37 5.15 -18.43 -10.34
N LEU A 38 4.35 -18.38 -11.41
CA LEU A 38 2.89 -18.28 -11.32
C LEU A 38 2.20 -19.59 -10.87
N LYS A 39 2.91 -20.73 -10.92
CA LYS A 39 2.43 -22.00 -10.36
C LYS A 39 2.72 -22.13 -8.87
N ASP A 40 3.47 -21.18 -8.31
CA ASP A 40 3.80 -21.11 -6.91
C ASP A 40 2.81 -20.18 -6.19
N PHE A 41 1.96 -20.77 -5.37
CA PHE A 41 0.91 -20.04 -4.66
C PHE A 41 1.48 -18.92 -3.77
N SER A 42 2.66 -19.13 -3.17
CA SER A 42 3.29 -18.10 -2.32
C SER A 42 3.70 -16.87 -3.13
N PHE A 43 4.20 -17.07 -4.34
CA PHE A 43 4.52 -15.97 -5.24
C PHE A 43 3.27 -15.23 -5.74
N VAL A 44 2.21 -15.99 -6.08
CA VAL A 44 0.93 -15.42 -6.49
C VAL A 44 0.32 -14.57 -5.37
N LEU A 45 0.40 -15.01 -4.12
CA LEU A 45 -0.03 -14.20 -2.96
C LEU A 45 0.76 -12.88 -2.84
N LEU A 46 2.07 -12.89 -3.08
CA LEU A 46 2.88 -11.67 -3.08
C LEU A 46 2.47 -10.71 -4.22
N LEU A 47 2.12 -11.24 -5.40
CA LEU A 47 1.57 -10.44 -6.49
C LEU A 47 0.19 -9.86 -6.15
N ILE A 48 -0.70 -10.64 -5.53
CA ILE A 48 -2.00 -10.17 -5.06
C ILE A 48 -1.82 -9.07 -4.02
N MET A 49 -0.87 -9.23 -3.09
CA MET A 49 -0.52 -8.22 -2.11
C MET A 49 -0.05 -6.92 -2.77
N ALA A 50 0.80 -7.01 -3.80
CA ALA A 50 1.26 -5.87 -4.59
C ALA A 50 0.13 -5.17 -5.37
N GLY A 51 -0.71 -5.96 -6.02
CA GLY A 51 -1.88 -5.49 -6.74
C GLY A 51 -2.84 -4.78 -5.81
N GLY A 52 -3.27 -5.44 -4.73
CA GLY A 52 -4.18 -4.86 -3.74
C GLY A 52 -3.65 -3.57 -3.11
N HIS A 53 -2.36 -3.52 -2.78
CA HIS A 53 -1.71 -2.30 -2.32
C HIS A 53 -1.83 -1.17 -3.36
N SER A 54 -1.48 -1.45 -4.62
CA SER A 54 -1.53 -0.45 -5.69
C SER A 54 -2.95 -0.02 -6.03
N PHE A 55 -3.92 -0.93 -5.93
CA PHE A 55 -5.34 -0.64 -6.11
C PHE A 55 -5.81 0.43 -5.13
N ILE A 56 -5.56 0.21 -3.84
CA ILE A 56 -6.04 1.08 -2.77
C ILE A 56 -5.31 2.43 -2.82
N PHE A 57 -3.99 2.41 -3.03
CA PHE A 57 -3.20 3.64 -3.10
C PHE A 57 -3.66 4.53 -4.26
N THR A 58 -3.83 3.97 -5.45
CA THR A 58 -4.33 4.74 -6.60
C THR A 58 -5.79 5.14 -6.45
N GLY A 59 -6.61 4.31 -5.80
CA GLY A 59 -7.99 4.69 -5.45
C GLY A 59 -8.02 5.92 -4.56
N TRP A 60 -7.11 6.00 -3.56
CA TRP A 60 -6.95 7.19 -2.73
C TRP A 60 -6.52 8.42 -3.53
N GLU A 61 -5.51 8.28 -4.39
CA GLU A 61 -5.00 9.40 -5.22
C GLU A 61 -6.08 10.01 -6.10
N ILE A 62 -7.12 9.24 -6.44
CA ILE A 62 -8.26 9.69 -7.25
C ILE A 62 -9.42 10.19 -6.37
N ALA A 63 -9.79 9.44 -5.34
CA ALA A 63 -10.91 9.78 -4.47
C ALA A 63 -10.67 11.05 -3.65
N TYR A 64 -9.45 11.24 -3.14
CA TYR A 64 -9.12 12.37 -2.28
C TYR A 64 -9.35 13.74 -2.97
N PRO A 65 -8.80 14.00 -4.18
CA PRO A 65 -9.11 15.24 -4.90
C PRO A 65 -10.60 15.46 -5.16
N LEU A 66 -11.36 14.40 -5.45
CA LEU A 66 -12.80 14.49 -5.70
C LEU A 66 -13.55 14.91 -4.44
N ILE A 67 -13.25 14.30 -3.30
CA ILE A 67 -13.82 14.65 -2.00
C ILE A 67 -13.44 16.09 -1.60
N ALA A 68 -12.18 16.47 -1.79
CA ALA A 68 -11.70 17.82 -1.45
C ALA A 68 -12.31 18.91 -2.34
N ARG A 69 -12.70 18.58 -3.58
CA ARG A 69 -13.33 19.52 -4.51
C ARG A 69 -14.83 19.70 -4.33
N VAL A 70 -15.51 18.85 -3.55
CA VAL A 70 -16.95 18.99 -3.32
C VAL A 70 -17.24 20.43 -2.86
N PRO A 71 -18.13 21.19 -3.54
CA PRO A 71 -18.39 22.59 -3.19
C PRO A 71 -18.92 22.75 -1.77
N ALA A 72 -18.60 23.86 -1.12
CA ALA A 72 -19.10 24.18 0.22
C ALA A 72 -20.63 24.27 0.31
N VAL A 73 -21.31 24.55 -0.81
CA VAL A 73 -22.79 24.55 -0.90
C VAL A 73 -23.39 23.15 -0.68
N LEU A 74 -22.60 22.09 -0.87
CA LEU A 74 -22.97 20.69 -0.64
C LEU A 74 -22.29 20.11 0.60
N ASP A 75 -22.01 20.96 1.60
CA ASP A 75 -21.25 20.60 2.82
C ASP A 75 -19.86 20.01 2.50
N GLY A 76 -19.26 20.45 1.40
CA GLY A 76 -17.93 20.04 0.96
C GLY A 76 -16.82 21.01 1.35
N GLN A 77 -15.58 20.68 1.01
CA GLN A 77 -14.42 21.50 1.37
C GLN A 77 -14.19 22.66 0.38
N GLY A 78 -14.60 22.51 -0.88
CA GLY A 78 -14.43 23.52 -1.92
C GLY A 78 -12.96 23.89 -2.21
N TRP A 79 -12.03 22.95 -2.01
CA TRP A 79 -10.61 23.24 -2.15
C TRP A 79 -10.20 23.49 -3.60
N SER A 80 -9.30 24.45 -3.78
CA SER A 80 -8.67 24.71 -5.05
C SER A 80 -7.70 23.58 -5.43
N THR A 81 -7.44 23.44 -6.74
CA THR A 81 -6.43 22.50 -7.25
C THR A 81 -5.06 22.73 -6.61
N ALA A 82 -4.69 23.99 -6.32
CA ALA A 82 -3.43 24.32 -5.68
C ALA A 82 -3.36 23.84 -4.22
N ALA A 83 -4.44 23.98 -3.45
CA ALA A 83 -4.51 23.48 -2.07
C ALA A 83 -4.37 21.96 -2.03
N ILE A 84 -5.08 21.25 -2.92
CA ILE A 84 -4.97 19.81 -3.09
C ILE A 84 -3.55 19.41 -3.50
N GLY A 85 -2.96 20.09 -4.49
CA GLY A 85 -1.57 19.83 -4.90
C GLY A 85 -0.58 20.00 -3.74
N THR A 86 -0.79 20.99 -2.88
CA THR A 86 0.07 21.24 -1.72
C THR A 86 -0.01 20.10 -0.69
N THR A 87 -1.18 19.50 -0.46
CA THR A 87 -1.26 18.33 0.44
C THR A 87 -0.53 17.12 -0.14
N PHE A 88 -0.60 16.87 -1.46
CA PHE A 88 0.19 15.82 -2.10
C PHE A 88 1.70 16.05 -1.97
N VAL A 89 2.16 17.29 -2.12
CA VAL A 89 3.58 17.65 -1.91
C VAL A 89 4.00 17.40 -0.46
N ALA A 90 3.17 17.80 0.50
CA ALA A 90 3.42 17.52 1.91
C ALA A 90 3.51 16.01 2.18
N GLY A 91 2.51 15.24 1.73
CA GLY A 91 2.50 13.78 1.86
C GLY A 91 3.72 13.10 1.23
N SER A 92 4.13 13.56 0.05
CA SER A 92 5.33 13.04 -0.64
C SER A 92 6.62 13.37 0.11
N SER A 93 6.71 14.56 0.70
CA SER A 93 7.85 14.96 1.54
C SER A 93 7.96 14.08 2.79
N PHE A 94 6.84 13.81 3.45
CA PHE A 94 6.78 12.88 4.57
C PHE A 94 7.14 11.45 4.16
N LEU A 95 6.64 10.97 3.02
CA LEU A 95 7.00 9.66 2.47
C LEU A 95 8.51 9.55 2.20
N MET A 96 9.12 10.59 1.64
CA MET A 96 10.56 10.62 1.39
C MET A 96 11.35 10.49 2.70
N ILE A 97 11.04 11.32 3.70
CA ILE A 97 11.70 11.28 5.02
C ILE A 97 11.52 9.91 5.66
N TYR A 98 10.29 9.39 5.67
CA TYR A 98 9.98 8.09 6.24
C TYR A 98 10.74 6.97 5.54
N SER A 99 10.78 6.97 4.21
CA SER A 99 11.44 5.92 3.41
C SER A 99 12.96 5.93 3.54
N MET A 100 13.58 7.11 3.73
CA MET A 100 15.03 7.23 3.87
C MET A 100 15.53 6.96 5.29
N VAL A 101 14.74 7.35 6.31
CA VAL A 101 15.21 7.33 7.71
C VAL A 101 14.49 6.25 8.53
N VAL A 102 13.17 6.32 8.59
CA VAL A 102 12.36 5.50 9.52
C VAL A 102 12.24 4.07 9.02
N TYR A 103 11.96 3.87 7.74
CA TYR A 103 11.75 2.56 7.16
C TYR A 103 13.01 1.67 7.24
N PRO A 104 14.22 2.12 6.85
CA PRO A 104 15.42 1.30 6.95
C PRO A 104 15.77 0.97 8.41
N TRP A 105 15.55 1.93 9.33
CA TRP A 105 15.71 1.70 10.76
C TRP A 105 14.75 0.61 11.28
N ALA A 106 13.47 0.65 10.87
CA ALA A 106 12.48 -0.35 11.24
C ALA A 106 12.80 -1.72 10.63
N ALA A 107 13.20 -1.76 9.36
CA ALA A 107 13.56 -2.98 8.64
C ALA A 107 14.77 -3.71 9.26
N LYS A 108 15.68 -2.99 9.92
CA LYS A 108 16.78 -3.60 10.69
C LYS A 108 16.33 -4.27 11.99
N ARG A 109 15.20 -3.84 12.56
CA ARG A 109 14.73 -4.27 13.89
C ARG A 109 13.53 -5.21 13.85
N THR A 110 12.86 -5.30 12.71
CA THR A 110 11.58 -6.01 12.60
C THR A 110 11.48 -6.71 11.24
N LYS A 111 10.83 -7.88 11.22
CA LYS A 111 10.58 -8.61 9.97
C LYS A 111 9.73 -7.75 9.01
N VAL A 112 10.13 -7.70 7.74
CA VAL A 112 9.49 -6.86 6.71
C VAL A 112 7.98 -7.11 6.61
N ILE A 113 7.53 -8.35 6.71
CA ILE A 113 6.10 -8.68 6.68
C ILE A 113 5.31 -8.02 7.83
N ARG A 114 5.89 -7.92 9.03
CA ARG A 114 5.23 -7.26 10.17
C ARG A 114 5.15 -5.75 9.94
N ILE A 115 6.20 -5.16 9.37
CA ILE A 115 6.21 -3.75 8.99
C ILE A 115 5.08 -3.49 7.99
N TRP A 116 4.98 -4.31 6.94
CA TRP A 116 3.91 -4.19 5.95
C TRP A 116 2.50 -4.26 6.56
N VAL A 117 2.23 -5.24 7.44
CA VAL A 117 0.93 -5.37 8.11
C VAL A 117 0.62 -4.15 8.98
N LEU A 118 1.58 -3.69 9.77
CA LEU A 118 1.41 -2.52 10.64
C LEU A 118 1.22 -1.23 9.81
N GLN A 119 1.85 -1.13 8.66
CA GLN A 119 1.69 0.00 7.74
C GLN A 119 0.35 -0.03 7.00
N ALA A 120 -0.22 -1.21 6.75
CA ALA A 120 -1.50 -1.33 6.05
C ALA A 120 -2.70 -0.89 6.90
N GLY A 121 -2.65 -1.10 8.22
CA GLY A 121 -3.77 -0.82 9.12
C GLY A 121 -4.21 0.65 9.16
N PRO A 122 -3.34 1.61 9.53
CA PRO A 122 -3.75 3.01 9.69
C PRO A 122 -4.29 3.67 8.42
N PRO A 123 -3.70 3.47 7.22
CA PRO A 123 -4.28 3.99 5.97
C PRO A 123 -5.66 3.42 5.65
N LEU A 124 -5.90 2.13 5.91
CA LEU A 124 -7.23 1.53 5.73
C LEU A 124 -8.27 2.19 6.65
N MET A 125 -7.89 2.46 7.91
CA MET A 125 -8.75 3.18 8.85
C MET A 125 -8.99 4.62 8.39
N ALA A 126 -7.94 5.31 7.92
CA ALA A 126 -8.04 6.65 7.37
C ALA A 126 -9.01 6.69 6.17
N TYR A 127 -8.93 5.71 5.26
CA TYR A 127 -9.83 5.60 4.11
C TYR A 127 -11.32 5.52 4.50
N LEU A 128 -11.63 4.82 5.60
CA LEU A 128 -13.02 4.64 6.07
C LEU A 128 -13.52 5.83 6.90
N ILE A 129 -12.64 6.45 7.68
CA ILE A 129 -13.00 7.47 8.66
C ILE A 129 -12.96 8.87 8.03
N PHE A 130 -11.99 9.15 7.16
CA PHE A 130 -11.74 10.48 6.61
C PHE A 130 -12.96 11.11 5.93
N PRO A 131 -13.66 10.43 4.99
CA PRO A 131 -14.81 11.05 4.32
C PRO A 131 -15.92 11.42 5.30
N ARG A 132 -16.14 10.58 6.34
CA ARG A 132 -17.15 10.81 7.37
C ARG A 132 -16.80 11.98 8.27
N LEU A 133 -15.54 12.10 8.67
CA LEU A 133 -15.08 13.23 9.49
C LEU A 133 -15.15 14.55 8.72
N ILE A 134 -14.82 14.55 7.42
CA ILE A 134 -14.94 15.75 6.59
C ILE A 134 -16.40 16.21 6.51
N VAL A 135 -17.32 15.31 6.18
CA VAL A 135 -18.76 15.65 6.11
C VAL A 135 -19.27 16.12 7.48
N TYR A 136 -18.84 15.46 8.56
CA TYR A 136 -19.21 15.88 9.91
C TYR A 136 -18.74 17.30 10.24
N LEU A 137 -17.45 17.61 10.00
CA LEU A 137 -16.90 18.95 10.27
C LEU A 137 -17.60 20.00 9.41
N CYS A 138 -17.68 19.77 8.10
CA CYS A 138 -18.31 20.72 7.18
C CYS A 138 -19.79 20.96 7.51
N GLY A 139 -20.54 19.90 7.87
CA GLY A 139 -21.94 20.01 8.27
C GLY A 139 -22.18 20.77 9.59
N HIS A 140 -21.15 20.97 10.43
CA HIS A 140 -21.23 21.78 11.66
C HIS A 140 -20.76 23.23 11.45
N GLY A 141 -20.59 23.66 10.19
CA GLY A 141 -20.24 25.04 9.84
C GLY A 141 -18.74 25.29 9.69
N ASP A 142 -17.89 24.27 9.83
CA ASP A 142 -16.49 24.39 9.42
C ASP A 142 -16.42 24.52 7.90
N ASN A 143 -15.71 25.52 7.41
CA ASN A 143 -15.42 25.60 5.97
C ASN A 143 -14.12 24.85 5.65
N GLY A 144 -13.82 24.68 4.37
CA GLY A 144 -12.57 24.04 3.93
C GLY A 144 -11.28 24.69 4.46
N HIS A 145 -11.34 25.95 4.89
CA HIS A 145 -10.20 26.69 5.45
C HIS A 145 -10.12 26.65 6.97
N SER A 146 -11.09 26.02 7.64
CA SER A 146 -11.05 25.80 9.08
C SER A 146 -9.81 24.97 9.46
N LEU A 147 -9.27 25.25 10.64
CA LEU A 147 -8.08 24.55 11.13
C LEU A 147 -8.32 23.04 11.23
N GLY A 148 -9.52 22.63 11.66
CA GLY A 148 -9.89 21.22 11.80
C GLY A 148 -9.85 20.47 10.47
N VAL A 149 -10.51 21.00 9.44
CA VAL A 149 -10.52 20.42 8.09
C VAL A 149 -9.11 20.42 7.49
N PHE A 150 -8.38 21.52 7.65
CA PHE A 150 -7.00 21.62 7.16
C PHE A 150 -6.09 20.57 7.80
N VAL A 151 -6.04 20.48 9.13
CA VAL A 151 -5.21 19.50 9.86
C VAL A 151 -5.60 18.08 9.46
N LEU A 152 -6.90 17.78 9.38
CA LEU A 152 -7.38 16.45 9.01
C LEU A 152 -6.89 16.04 7.62
N ASN A 153 -6.95 16.94 6.63
CA ASN A 153 -6.45 16.68 5.28
C ASN A 153 -4.94 16.39 5.25
N TYR A 154 -4.14 17.24 5.88
CA TYR A 154 -2.68 17.08 5.88
C TYR A 154 -2.24 15.83 6.64
N VAL A 155 -2.84 15.55 7.80
CA VAL A 155 -2.55 14.34 8.57
C VAL A 155 -2.96 13.10 7.80
N CYS A 156 -4.15 13.07 7.22
CA CYS A 156 -4.63 11.93 6.45
C CYS A 156 -3.72 11.66 5.25
N GLN A 157 -3.40 12.71 4.48
CA GLN A 157 -2.51 12.61 3.34
C GLN A 157 -1.09 12.16 3.75
N ALA A 158 -0.54 12.71 4.83
CA ALA A 158 0.77 12.28 5.33
C ALA A 158 0.77 10.81 5.76
N VAL A 159 -0.25 10.36 6.51
CA VAL A 159 -0.38 8.97 6.97
C VAL A 159 -0.49 8.01 5.78
N ILE A 160 -1.36 8.31 4.82
CA ILE A 160 -1.57 7.46 3.65
C ILE A 160 -0.32 7.47 2.76
N SER A 161 0.22 8.64 2.43
CA SER A 161 1.44 8.75 1.63
C SER A 161 2.62 8.04 2.27
N MET A 162 2.88 8.24 3.58
CA MET A 162 4.00 7.57 4.26
C MET A 162 3.83 6.06 4.33
N LEU A 163 2.72 5.60 4.91
CA LEU A 163 2.59 4.20 5.30
C LEU A 163 2.24 3.33 4.10
N PHE A 164 1.28 3.73 3.25
CA PHE A 164 1.07 3.01 2.00
C PHE A 164 2.20 3.26 1.01
N GLY A 165 2.70 4.48 0.83
CA GLY A 165 3.80 4.71 -0.12
C GLY A 165 5.03 3.84 0.18
N SER A 166 5.41 3.69 1.46
CA SER A 166 6.51 2.82 1.87
C SER A 166 6.17 1.32 1.89
N GLY A 167 4.88 0.95 1.95
CA GLY A 167 4.43 -0.43 1.86
C GLY A 167 4.90 -1.13 0.58
N PHE A 168 5.05 -0.39 -0.53
CA PHE A 168 5.64 -0.91 -1.76
C PHE A 168 7.07 -1.44 -1.56
N ILE A 169 7.88 -0.74 -0.75
CA ILE A 169 9.26 -1.17 -0.43
C ILE A 169 9.24 -2.52 0.29
N SER A 170 8.28 -2.74 1.20
CA SER A 170 8.13 -4.03 1.88
C SER A 170 7.82 -5.16 0.90
N ILE A 171 6.87 -4.93 0.00
CA ILE A 171 6.46 -5.93 -0.99
C ILE A 171 7.63 -6.29 -1.92
N GLN A 172 8.35 -5.28 -2.40
CA GLN A 172 9.53 -5.46 -3.24
C GLN A 172 10.62 -6.28 -2.53
N LEU A 173 10.90 -5.98 -1.26
CA LEU A 173 11.88 -6.73 -0.46
C LEU A 173 11.43 -8.18 -0.20
N LEU A 174 10.13 -8.41 0.03
CA LEU A 174 9.58 -9.75 0.23
C LEU A 174 9.68 -10.59 -1.05
N ILE A 175 9.35 -10.03 -2.21
CA ILE A 175 9.50 -10.70 -3.51
C ILE A 175 10.97 -11.00 -3.80
N ASN A 176 11.86 -10.02 -3.63
CA ASN A 176 13.28 -10.21 -3.87
C ASN A 176 13.86 -11.28 -2.95
N SER A 177 13.51 -11.25 -1.65
CA SER A 177 13.92 -12.28 -0.69
C SER A 177 13.31 -13.64 -0.95
N TYR A 178 12.14 -13.70 -1.59
CA TYR A 178 11.51 -14.97 -1.99
C TYR A 178 12.27 -15.62 -3.13
N VAL A 179 12.48 -14.86 -4.20
CA VAL A 179 13.10 -15.33 -5.43
C VAL A 179 14.59 -15.63 -5.22
N SER A 180 15.28 -14.90 -4.34
CA SER A 180 16.69 -15.15 -4.03
C SER A 180 16.97 -16.54 -3.43
N ARG A 181 15.93 -17.22 -2.91
CA ARG A 181 16.03 -18.58 -2.35
C ARG A 181 15.84 -19.68 -3.39
N MET A 182 15.48 -19.33 -4.63
CA MET A 182 15.26 -20.29 -5.71
C MET A 182 16.56 -20.67 -6.43
N PRO A 183 16.66 -21.89 -7.00
CA PRO A 183 17.86 -22.34 -7.71
C PRO A 183 18.28 -21.46 -8.89
N ASN A 184 17.31 -20.86 -9.61
CA ASN A 184 17.54 -20.01 -10.79
C ASN A 184 17.27 -18.52 -10.50
N SER A 185 17.64 -18.04 -9.31
CA SER A 185 17.25 -16.73 -8.81
C SER A 185 17.64 -15.55 -9.73
N GLY A 186 18.77 -15.63 -10.44
CA GLY A 186 19.23 -14.58 -11.35
C GLY A 186 18.22 -14.26 -12.47
N GLU A 187 17.74 -15.28 -13.19
CA GLU A 187 16.75 -15.12 -14.26
C GLU A 187 15.35 -14.83 -13.69
N LEU A 188 14.99 -15.51 -12.60
CA LEU A 188 13.67 -15.40 -11.99
C LEU A 188 13.44 -14.03 -11.35
N LEU A 189 14.47 -13.33 -10.91
CA LEU A 189 14.34 -12.01 -10.28
C LEU A 189 13.86 -10.95 -11.27
N ALA A 190 14.41 -10.94 -12.48
CA ALA A 190 13.98 -10.04 -13.54
C ALA A 190 12.52 -10.31 -13.93
N LEU A 191 12.17 -11.59 -14.09
CA LEU A 191 10.79 -12.00 -14.39
C LEU A 191 9.83 -11.61 -13.25
N ALA A 192 10.20 -11.84 -12.00
CA ALA A 192 9.38 -11.49 -10.85
C ALA A 192 9.11 -9.99 -10.75
N ASN A 193 10.13 -9.16 -10.99
CA ASN A 193 9.98 -7.70 -11.01
C ASN A 193 9.12 -7.22 -12.17
N SER A 194 9.24 -7.84 -13.34
CA SER A 194 8.38 -7.56 -14.49
C SER A 194 6.92 -7.91 -14.20
N LEU A 195 6.66 -9.08 -13.61
CA LEU A 195 5.31 -9.50 -13.20
C LEU A 195 4.72 -8.59 -12.12
N LEU A 196 5.54 -8.15 -11.17
CA LEU A 196 5.16 -7.17 -10.15
C LEU A 196 4.74 -5.85 -10.80
N ALA A 197 5.60 -5.25 -11.63
CA ALA A 197 5.33 -3.99 -12.32
C ALA A 197 4.08 -4.09 -13.21
N SER A 198 3.92 -5.21 -13.92
CA SER A 198 2.75 -5.47 -14.79
C SER A 198 1.46 -5.57 -13.97
N THR A 199 1.50 -6.28 -12.84
CA THR A 199 0.36 -6.40 -11.92
C THR A 199 -0.04 -5.03 -11.38
N GLN A 200 0.93 -4.22 -10.96
CA GLN A 200 0.66 -2.87 -10.46
C GLN A 200 0.08 -1.98 -11.56
N ALA A 201 0.67 -1.98 -12.76
CA ALA A 201 0.16 -1.19 -13.88
C ALA A 201 -1.27 -1.56 -14.25
N LEU A 202 -1.57 -2.85 -14.35
CA LEU A 202 -2.93 -3.35 -14.62
C LEU A 202 -3.92 -2.87 -13.56
N VAL A 203 -3.57 -3.03 -12.29
CA VAL A 203 -4.48 -2.68 -11.19
C VAL A 203 -4.66 -1.16 -11.08
N ARG A 204 -3.61 -0.37 -11.35
CA ARG A 204 -3.71 1.10 -11.44
C ARG A 204 -4.56 1.57 -12.62
N ALA A 205 -4.64 0.80 -13.70
CA ALA A 205 -5.55 1.10 -14.81
C ALA A 205 -7.01 0.79 -14.45
N VAL A 206 -7.26 -0.24 -13.64
CA VAL A 206 -8.62 -0.67 -13.24
C VAL A 206 -9.16 0.13 -12.04
N SER A 207 -8.31 0.52 -11.09
CA SER A 207 -8.71 1.25 -9.87
C SER A 207 -9.54 2.54 -10.13
N PRO A 208 -9.19 3.39 -11.12
CA PRO A 208 -10.00 4.54 -11.50
C PRO A 208 -11.43 4.19 -11.92
N LEU A 209 -11.64 3.05 -12.60
CA LEU A 209 -12.97 2.64 -13.07
C LEU A 209 -13.88 2.29 -11.89
N MET A 210 -13.34 1.58 -10.90
CA MET A 210 -14.08 1.21 -9.70
C MET A 210 -14.30 2.40 -8.78
N THR A 211 -13.26 3.21 -8.58
CA THR A 211 -13.33 4.41 -7.72
C THR A 211 -14.28 5.44 -8.33
N GLY A 212 -14.21 5.65 -9.64
CA GLY A 212 -15.09 6.55 -10.37
C GLY A 212 -16.55 6.12 -10.33
N GLY A 213 -16.84 4.81 -10.36
CA GLY A 213 -18.22 4.31 -10.22
C GLY A 213 -18.86 4.53 -8.85
N LEU A 214 -18.12 5.02 -7.85
CA LEU A 214 -18.65 5.40 -6.53
C LEU A 214 -19.07 6.88 -6.45
N PHE A 215 -18.75 7.69 -7.47
CA PHE A 215 -19.10 9.11 -7.58
C PHE A 215 -20.11 9.34 -8.71
#